data_AF-A0A851HMU3-F1
#
_entry.id   AF-A0A851HMU3-F1
#
_cell.length_a   1.000
_cell.length_b   1.000
_cell.length_c   1.000
_cell.angle_alpha   90.00
_cell.angle_beta   90.00
_cell.angle_gamma   90.00
#
_symmetry.space_group_name_H-M   'P 1'
#
loop_
_entity.id
_entity.type
_entity.pdbx_description
1 polymer ?
#
loop_
_entity_poly.entity_id
_entity_poly.type
_entity_poly.pdbx_seq_one_letter_code
_entity_poly.pdbx_strand_id
1 'polypeptide(L)'
;MLRKQTMRLLTAASELLLLALLAGCSSPEPPSEQEIAEVLSDARRNLVFVKGGEFWLGDVGNEAGVLFNPIADDNKPPKRIELDGFSMLKTEVT
;
A
#
# COMPACT_ATOMS: atom_id res chain seq x y z
N MET A 1 -56.16 -22.26 -20.09
CA MET A 1 -55.32 -21.11 -20.52
C MET A 1 -54.37 -20.62 -19.42
N LEU A 2 -54.81 -20.59 -18.16
CA LEU A 2 -54.04 -20.12 -16.99
C LEU A 2 -52.66 -20.78 -16.80
N ARG A 3 -52.54 -22.11 -16.97
CA ARG A 3 -51.26 -22.84 -16.88
C ARG A 3 -50.21 -22.42 -17.92
N LYS A 4 -50.63 -21.96 -19.11
CA LYS A 4 -49.69 -21.49 -20.16
C LYS A 4 -49.14 -20.12 -19.83
N GLN A 5 -49.93 -19.26 -19.18
CA GLN A 5 -49.50 -17.94 -18.73
C GLN A 5 -48.53 -18.04 -17.54
N THR A 6 -48.83 -18.90 -16.56
CA THR A 6 -47.91 -19.11 -15.42
C THR A 6 -46.58 -19.69 -15.86
N MET A 7 -46.57 -20.62 -16.83
CA MET A 7 -45.33 -21.19 -17.35
C MET A 7 -44.48 -20.17 -18.13
N ARG A 8 -45.11 -19.23 -18.86
CA ARG A 8 -44.43 -18.11 -19.55
C ARG A 8 -43.86 -17.06 -18.59
N LEU A 9 -44.58 -16.77 -17.50
CA LEU A 9 -44.12 -15.85 -16.45
C LEU A 9 -42.91 -16.41 -15.69
N LEU A 10 -42.93 -17.72 -15.38
CA LEU A 10 -41.81 -18.41 -14.75
C LEU A 10 -40.55 -18.46 -15.63
N THR A 11 -40.71 -18.63 -16.94
CA THR A 11 -39.57 -18.59 -17.89
C THR A 11 -38.99 -17.19 -17.99
N ALA A 12 -39.84 -16.16 -18.15
CA ALA A 12 -39.37 -14.78 -18.21
C ALA A 12 -38.65 -14.33 -16.92
N ALA A 13 -39.15 -14.74 -15.76
CA ALA A 13 -38.49 -14.46 -14.47
C ALA A 13 -37.12 -15.13 -14.35
N SER A 14 -36.99 -16.37 -14.85
CA SER A 14 -35.71 -17.10 -14.86
C SER A 14 -34.69 -16.46 -15.80
N GLU A 15 -35.13 -15.98 -16.97
CA GLU A 15 -34.26 -15.28 -17.92
C GLU A 15 -33.77 -13.95 -17.35
N LEU A 16 -34.63 -13.19 -16.67
CA LEU A 16 -34.26 -11.94 -16.00
C LEU A 16 -33.24 -12.17 -14.88
N LEU A 17 -33.39 -13.27 -14.12
CA LEU A 17 -32.47 -13.62 -13.04
C LEU A 17 -31.09 -14.02 -13.58
N LEU A 18 -31.03 -14.72 -14.72
CA LEU A 18 -29.78 -15.04 -15.41
C LEU A 18 -29.07 -13.79 -15.94
N LEU A 19 -29.80 -12.83 -16.50
CA LEU A 19 -29.26 -11.54 -16.93
C LEU A 19 -28.73 -10.70 -15.75
N ALA A 20 -29.44 -10.70 -14.62
CA ALA A 20 -28.99 -10.02 -13.41
C ALA A 20 -27.73 -10.64 -12.79
N LEU A 21 -27.58 -11.97 -12.87
CA LEU A 21 -26.37 -12.68 -12.42
C LEU A 21 -25.15 -12.42 -13.32
N LEU A 22 -25.36 -12.12 -14.61
CA LEU A 22 -24.30 -11.79 -15.56
C LEU A 22 -23.88 -10.31 -15.53
N ALA A 23 -24.76 -9.41 -15.08
CA ALA A 23 -24.48 -7.97 -14.98
C ALA A 23 -23.51 -7.59 -13.85
N GLY A 24 -23.20 -8.52 -12.93
CA GLY A 24 -22.28 -8.31 -11.81
C GLY A 24 -20.79 -8.56 -12.11
N CYS A 25 -20.44 -9.07 -13.30
CA CYS A 25 -19.06 -9.39 -13.69
C CYS A 25 -18.32 -8.21 -14.35
N SER A 26 -18.52 -6.98 -13.86
CA SER A 26 -17.66 -5.86 -14.26
C SER A 26 -16.31 -6.04 -13.57
N SER A 27 -15.34 -6.69 -14.24
CA SER A 27 -13.95 -6.54 -13.82
C SER A 27 -13.57 -5.06 -13.95
N PRO A 28 -12.90 -4.46 -12.94
CA PRO A 28 -12.36 -3.13 -13.11
C PRO A 28 -11.45 -3.13 -14.35
N GLU A 29 -11.59 -2.11 -15.20
CA GLU A 29 -10.67 -1.93 -16.31
C GLU A 29 -9.25 -1.85 -15.75
N PRO A 30 -8.28 -2.52 -16.39
CA PRO A 30 -6.89 -2.37 -15.99
C PRO A 30 -6.49 -0.89 -16.11
N PRO A 31 -5.66 -0.37 -15.20
CA PRO A 31 -5.20 0.99 -15.29
C PRO A 31 -4.48 1.21 -16.62
N SER A 32 -4.69 2.39 -17.19
CA SER A 32 -3.96 2.84 -18.37
C SER A 32 -2.47 2.95 -18.10
N GLU A 33 -1.65 2.85 -19.14
CA GLU A 33 -0.20 3.08 -19.05
C GLU A 33 0.12 4.48 -18.49
N GLN A 34 -0.74 5.47 -18.78
CA GLN A 34 -0.62 6.82 -18.24
C GLN A 34 -0.81 6.85 -16.72
N GLU A 35 -1.87 6.21 -16.21
CA GLU A 35 -2.12 6.14 -14.77
C GLU A 35 -0.99 5.41 -14.03
N ILE A 36 -0.47 4.32 -14.61
CA ILE A 36 0.69 3.61 -14.05
C ILE A 36 1.92 4.52 -14.03
N ALA A 37 2.18 5.24 -15.13
CA ALA A 37 3.33 6.15 -15.22
C ALA A 37 3.26 7.31 -14.23
N GLU A 38 2.06 7.86 -14.01
CA GLU A 38 1.81 8.92 -13.03
C GLU A 38 2.07 8.43 -11.60
N VAL A 39 1.50 7.29 -11.22
CA VAL A 39 1.73 6.69 -9.89
C VAL A 39 3.22 6.40 -9.65
N LEU A 40 3.92 5.86 -10.65
CA LEU A 40 5.34 5.59 -10.54
C LEU A 40 6.18 6.88 -10.46
N SER A 41 5.78 7.92 -11.19
CA SER A 41 6.41 9.24 -11.12
C SER A 41 6.26 9.84 -9.73
N ASP A 42 5.05 9.80 -9.17
CA ASP A 42 4.75 10.33 -7.85
C ASP A 42 5.45 9.55 -6.75
N ALA A 43 5.48 8.22 -6.83
CA ALA A 43 6.25 7.39 -5.91
C ALA A 43 7.72 7.79 -5.90
N ARG A 44 8.36 7.92 -7.08
CA ARG A 44 9.77 8.32 -7.19
C ARG A 44 10.04 9.71 -6.62
N ARG A 45 9.14 10.68 -6.83
CA ARG A 45 9.26 12.06 -6.31
C ARG A 45 9.12 12.17 -4.79
N ASN A 46 8.56 11.14 -4.15
CA ASN A 46 8.31 11.11 -2.72
C ASN A 46 9.27 10.21 -1.96
N LEU A 47 10.17 9.51 -2.65
CA LEU A 47 11.23 8.70 -2.06
C LEU A 47 12.54 9.48 -2.00
N VAL A 48 13.30 9.29 -0.92
CA VAL A 48 14.70 9.68 -0.80
C VAL A 48 15.52 8.41 -0.75
N PHE A 49 16.59 8.36 -1.56
CA PHE A 49 17.55 7.27 -1.51
C PHE A 49 18.59 7.52 -0.41
N VAL A 50 18.71 6.55 0.49
CA VAL A 50 19.75 6.48 1.53
C VAL A 50 20.82 5.52 1.02
N LYS A 51 22.06 6.02 0.89
CA LYS A 51 23.18 5.27 0.30
C LYS A 51 23.50 3.95 1.03
N GLY A 52 23.19 3.85 2.32
CA GLY A 52 23.65 2.77 3.18
C GLY A 52 25.09 2.98 3.65
N GLY A 53 25.66 1.93 4.26
CA GLY A 53 26.98 1.93 4.89
C GLY A 53 26.92 1.80 6.42
N GLU A 54 28.09 1.96 7.05
CA GLU A 54 28.20 1.86 8.51
C GLU A 54 27.74 3.14 9.21
N PHE A 55 27.00 2.99 10.31
CA PHE A 55 26.67 4.08 11.22
C PHE A 55 26.45 3.58 12.65
N TRP A 56 26.39 4.51 13.59
CA TRP A 56 26.05 4.23 14.99
C TRP A 56 24.53 4.29 15.18
N LEU A 57 23.95 3.17 15.63
CA LEU A 57 22.55 3.07 16.01
C LEU A 57 22.42 3.14 17.53
N GLY A 58 21.62 4.08 18.04
CA GLY A 58 21.39 4.28 19.48
C GLY A 58 21.80 5.68 19.95
N ASP A 59 21.76 5.90 21.25
CA ASP A 59 22.17 7.18 21.87
C ASP A 59 23.71 7.28 21.90
N VAL A 60 24.27 8.09 20.99
CA VAL A 60 25.70 8.39 20.93
C VAL A 60 26.11 9.57 21.81
N GLY A 61 25.16 10.22 22.49
CA GLY A 61 25.39 11.43 23.28
C GLY A 61 25.71 12.67 22.44
N ASN A 62 26.10 13.74 23.14
CA ASN A 62 26.58 14.99 22.54
C ASN A 62 28.12 15.02 22.42
N GLU A 63 28.67 16.12 21.90
CA GLU A 63 30.12 16.31 21.72
C GLU A 63 30.94 16.19 23.02
N ALA A 64 30.32 16.43 24.17
CA ALA A 64 30.93 16.27 25.49
C ALA A 64 30.79 14.83 26.06
N GLY A 65 30.23 13.89 25.29
CA GLY A 65 29.97 12.52 25.72
C GLY A 65 28.79 12.39 26.70
N VAL A 66 27.98 13.44 26.86
CA VAL A 66 26.78 13.41 27.71
C VAL A 66 25.65 12.80 26.90
N LEU A 67 25.05 11.74 27.44
CA LEU A 67 23.94 11.03 26.83
C LEU A 67 22.71 11.94 26.72
N PHE A 68 22.09 11.98 25.54
CA PHE A 68 20.81 12.67 25.34
C PHE A 68 19.73 11.77 25.93
N ASN A 69 19.43 11.89 27.22
CA ASN A 69 18.49 10.96 27.88
C ASN A 69 17.05 11.50 27.96
N PRO A 70 16.12 11.16 27.04
CA PRO A 70 14.69 11.37 27.26
C PRO A 70 13.79 10.12 27.25
N ILE A 71 14.23 8.92 26.82
CA ILE A 71 13.37 7.71 26.74
C ILE A 71 14.14 6.44 27.17
N ALA A 72 13.43 5.50 27.81
CA ALA A 72 13.90 4.29 28.50
C ALA A 72 14.93 3.40 27.77
N ASP A 73 15.73 2.72 28.60
CA ASP A 73 16.97 1.94 28.43
C ASP A 73 17.27 1.15 27.13
N ASP A 74 16.35 0.98 26.18
CA ASP A 74 16.53 0.12 24.99
C ASP A 74 17.34 0.74 23.85
N ASN A 75 17.82 1.98 24.00
CA ASN A 75 18.65 2.66 23.00
C ASN A 75 20.16 2.64 23.32
N LYS A 76 20.57 1.93 24.38
CA LYS A 76 21.96 1.85 24.87
C LYS A 76 22.43 0.39 24.98
N PRO A 77 23.74 0.13 24.84
CA PRO A 77 24.75 1.03 24.29
C PRO A 77 24.57 1.20 22.77
N PRO A 78 25.06 2.31 22.18
CA PRO A 78 25.05 2.46 20.73
C PRO A 78 25.85 1.34 20.07
N LYS A 79 25.34 0.82 18.96
CA LYS A 79 25.96 -0.26 18.18
C LYS A 79 26.34 0.23 16.80
N ARG A 80 27.51 -0.18 16.34
CA ARG A 80 27.88 -0.01 14.94
C ARG A 80 27.14 -1.06 14.12
N ILE A 81 26.39 -0.60 13.13
CA ILE A 81 25.65 -1.46 12.21
C ILE A 81 25.94 -1.04 10.77
N GLU A 82 25.69 -1.95 9.84
CA GLU A 82 25.77 -1.73 8.41
C GLU A 82 24.40 -2.00 7.79
N LEU A 83 23.95 -1.10 6.92
CA LEU A 83 22.73 -1.29 6.12
C LEU A 83 23.07 -1.15 4.65
N ASP A 84 22.42 -1.98 3.83
CA ASP A 84 22.39 -1.79 2.37
C ASP A 84 21.65 -0.51 2.01
N GLY A 85 21.89 0.00 0.80
CA GLY A 85 21.19 1.18 0.29
C GLY A 85 19.69 0.92 0.12
N PHE A 86 18.86 1.83 0.62
CA PHE A 86 17.40 1.72 0.57
C PHE A 86 16.76 3.06 0.23
N SER A 87 15.47 3.04 -0.12
CA SER A 87 14.67 4.26 -0.29
C SER A 87 13.59 4.32 0.77
N MET A 88 13.33 5.52 1.30
CA MET A 88 12.26 5.76 2.26
C MET A 88 11.45 7.01 1.87
N LEU A 89 10.23 7.12 2.38
CA LEU A 89 9.40 8.30 2.14
C LEU A 89 10.07 9.55 2.73
N LYS A 90 10.04 10.65 1.98
CA LYS A 90 10.58 11.94 2.41
C LYS A 90 9.74 12.62 3.51
N THR A 91 8.48 12.22 3.63
CA THR A 91 7.48 12.74 4.57
C THR A 91 6.65 11.59 5.13
N GLU A 92 6.07 11.80 6.31
CA GLU A 92 5.12 10.84 6.90
C GLU A 92 3.89 10.65 6.00
N VAL A 93 3.24 9.50 6.15
CA VAL A 93 1.96 9.22 5.49
C VAL A 93 0.87 10.00 6.24
N THR A 94 0.13 10.84 5.52
CA THR A 94 -1.01 11.61 6.02
C THR A 94 -2.33 10.88 5.87
#